data_AF-A0A963XGI7-F1
#
_entry.id   AF-A0A963XGI7-F1
#
_cell.length_a   1.000
_cell.length_b   1.000
_cell.length_c   1.000
_cell.angle_alpha   90.00
_cell.angle_beta   90.00
_cell.angle_gamma   90.00
#
_symmetry.space_group_name_H-M   'P 1'
#
loop_
_entity.id
_entity.type
_entity.pdbx_description
1 polymer ?
#
loop_
_entity_poly.entity_id
_entity_poly.type
_entity_poly.pdbx_seq_one_letter_code
_entity_poly.pdbx_strand_id
1 'polypeptide(L)' 'MGGLDWPGLMRAGLGRLRLSPEVFWRLTPAEFALMLGDPGAVAPLGRADLEKLQRAWPDARGDD' A
#
# COMPACT_ATOMS: atom_id res chain seq x y z
N MET A 1 -11.45 6.11 10.79
CA MET A 1 -11.16 4.87 10.04
C MET A 1 -11.13 5.21 8.56
N GLY A 2 -9.97 5.58 8.02
CA GLY A 2 -9.80 5.68 6.57
C GLY A 2 -9.32 4.33 6.08
N GLY A 3 -10.22 3.51 5.55
CA GLY A 3 -9.82 2.30 4.84
C GLY A 3 -9.07 2.68 3.57
N LEU A 4 -8.22 1.77 3.07
CA LEU A 4 -7.62 1.91 1.75
C LEU A 4 -8.74 2.04 0.70
N ASP A 5 -8.71 3.08 -0.14
CA ASP A 5 -9.66 3.24 -1.26
C ASP A 5 -9.34 2.23 -2.36
N TRP A 6 -9.75 0.99 -2.12
CA TRP A 6 -9.55 -0.13 -3.01
C TRP A 6 -10.20 0.08 -4.40
N PRO A 7 -11.45 0.60 -4.51
CA PRO A 7 -12.02 0.97 -5.79
C PRO A 7 -11.22 2.05 -6.54
N GLY A 8 -10.70 3.06 -5.83
CA GLY A 8 -9.82 4.08 -6.42
C GLY A 8 -8.53 3.48 -6.97
N LEU A 9 -7.92 2.55 -6.24
CA LEU A 9 -6.70 1.84 -6.61
C LEU A 9 -6.90 1.00 -7.87
N MET A 10 -8.01 0.25 -7.95
CA MET A 10 -8.38 -0.54 -9.12
C MET A 10 -8.63 0.35 -10.35
N ARG A 11 -9.34 1.48 -10.20
CA ARG A 11 -9.58 2.44 -11.31
C ARG A 11 -8.29 3.08 -11.80
N ALA A 12 -7.37 3.39 -10.88
CA ALA A 12 -6.10 4.01 -11.22
C ALA A 12 -5.17 3.02 -11.95
N GLY A 13 -5.08 1.77 -11.49
CA GLY A 13 -4.21 0.74 -12.09
C GLY A 13 -4.76 0.12 -13.38
N LEU A 14 -5.97 -0.43 -13.33
CA LEU A 14 -6.56 -1.13 -14.47
C LEU A 14 -7.22 -0.18 -15.48
N GLY A 15 -7.66 0.99 -15.02
CA GLY A 15 -8.32 2.00 -15.87
C GLY A 15 -7.32 3.03 -16.43
N ARG A 16 -6.77 3.87 -15.55
CA ARG A 16 -5.96 5.04 -15.95
C ARG A 16 -4.57 4.66 -16.46
N LEU A 17 -3.87 3.78 -15.75
CA LEU A 17 -2.56 3.25 -16.16
C LEU A 17 -2.66 2.10 -17.18
N ARG A 18 -3.88 1.55 -17.38
CA ARG A 18 -4.17 0.42 -18.29
C ARG A 18 -3.20 -0.75 -18.09
N LEU A 19 -2.81 -1.01 -16.84
CA LEU A 19 -1.98 -2.17 -16.52
C LEU A 19 -2.77 -3.45 -16.79
N SER A 20 -2.10 -4.46 -17.33
CA SER A 20 -2.67 -5.80 -17.32
C SER A 20 -2.87 -6.24 -15.85
N PRO A 21 -3.93 -7.01 -15.55
CA PRO A 21 -4.18 -7.45 -14.18
C PRO A 21 -2.99 -8.15 -13.54
N GLU A 22 -2.26 -8.93 -14.32
CA GLU A 22 -1.09 -9.67 -13.89
C GLU A 22 0.07 -8.75 -13.48
N VAL A 23 0.30 -7.67 -14.24
CA VAL A 23 1.32 -6.66 -13.90
C VAL A 23 0.89 -5.89 -12.65
N PHE A 24 -0.37 -5.48 -12.56
CA PHE A 24 -0.89 -4.78 -11.40
C PHE A 24 -0.70 -5.56 -10.09
N TRP A 25 -0.96 -6.87 -10.10
CA TRP A 25 -0.80 -7.73 -8.93
C TRP A 25 0.65 -8.09 -8.61
N ARG A 26 1.55 -7.99 -9.58
CA ARG A 26 2.99 -8.20 -9.35
C ARG A 26 3.72 -6.96 -8.85
N LEU A 27 3.13 -5.77 -9.01
CA LEU A 27 3.73 -4.52 -8.55
C LEU A 27 3.68 -4.41 -7.03
N THR A 28 4.76 -3.89 -6.47
CA THR A 28 4.73 -3.43 -5.08
C THR A 28 3.91 -2.13 -4.98
N PRO A 29 3.29 -1.83 -3.83
CA PRO A 29 2.59 -0.57 -3.62
C PRO A 29 3.46 0.67 -3.86
N ALA A 30 4.77 0.56 -3.59
CA ALA A 30 5.74 1.62 -3.83
C ALA A 30 5.94 1.88 -5.34
N GLU A 31 6.11 0.84 -6.14
CA GLU A 31 6.24 0.97 -7.60
C GLU A 31 4.94 1.51 -8.22
N PHE A 32 3.79 1.06 -7.73
CA PHE A 32 2.49 1.54 -8.17
C PHE A 32 2.30 3.04 -7.88
N ALA A 33 2.66 3.49 -6.67
CA ALA A 33 2.62 4.92 -6.32
C ALA A 33 3.52 5.77 -7.22
N LEU A 34 4.70 5.25 -7.56
CA LEU A 34 5.65 5.90 -8.47
C LEU A 34 5.07 6.06 -9.88
N MET A 35 4.33 5.06 -10.37
CA MET A 35 3.66 5.10 -11.68
C MET A 35 2.47 6.07 -11.74
N LEU A 36 1.84 6.41 -10.61
CA LEU A 36 0.67 7.30 -10.57
C LEU A 36 1.01 8.80 -10.75
N GLY A 37 2.28 9.18 -10.58
CA GLY A 37 2.77 10.56 -10.69
C GLY A 37 2.73 11.36 -9.37
N ASP A 38 3.85 12.06 -9.12
CA ASP A 38 4.28 12.84 -7.93
C ASP A 38 4.32 12.08 -6.56
N PRO A 39 5.49 11.51 -6.17
CA PRO A 39 5.70 10.70 -4.98
C PRO A 39 6.18 11.45 -3.72
N GLY A 40 5.77 12.70 -3.47
CA GLY A 40 6.11 13.39 -2.20
C GLY A 40 5.56 12.74 -0.90
N ALA A 41 4.76 11.67 -1.00
CA ALA A 41 3.88 11.22 0.07
C ALA A 41 4.20 9.83 0.68
N VAL A 42 5.21 9.10 0.20
CA VAL A 42 5.65 7.86 0.86
C VAL A 42 7.12 7.99 1.22
N ALA A 43 7.39 8.72 2.30
CA ALA A 43 8.65 8.56 3.00
C ALA A 43 8.80 7.06 3.35
N PRO A 44 9.97 6.44 3.11
CA PRO A 44 10.21 5.08 3.56
C PRO A 44 9.91 5.01 5.06
N LEU A 45 9.15 3.99 5.46
CA LEU A 45 8.64 3.85 6.82
C LEU A 45 9.83 3.87 7.80
N GLY A 46 9.88 4.89 8.66
CA GLY A 46 10.97 5.03 9.62
C GLY A 46 10.87 3.96 10.69
N ARG A 47 11.96 3.74 11.43
CA ARG A 47 11.95 2.81 12.58
C ARG A 47 10.88 3.18 13.61
N ALA A 48 10.67 4.48 13.86
CA ALA A 48 9.62 4.96 14.75
C ALA A 48 8.20 4.64 14.23
N ASP A 49 7.97 4.71 12.93
CA ASP A 49 6.68 4.35 12.32
C ASP A 49 6.44 2.83 12.43
N LEU A 50 7.49 2.04 12.21
CA LEU A 50 7.42 0.59 12.38
C LEU A 50 7.09 0.19 13.82
N GLU A 51 7.71 0.85 14.81
CA GLU A 51 7.41 0.64 16.24
C GLU A 51 5.97 1.06 16.59
N LYS A 52 5.45 2.09 15.92
CA LYS A 52 4.06 2.51 16.09
C LYS A 52 3.08 1.49 15.52
N LEU A 53 3.40 0.89 14.36
CA LEU A 53 2.62 -0.20 13.78
C LEU A 53 2.62 -1.44 14.69
N GLN A 54 3.77 -1.86 15.19
CA GLN A 54 3.89 -3.02 16.10
C GLN A 54 3.04 -2.86 17.37
N ARG A 55 2.95 -1.63 17.91
CA ARG A 55 2.10 -1.36 19.09
C ARG A 55 0.61 -1.32 18.76
N ALA A 56 0.25 -0.85 17.58
CA ALA A 56 -1.15 -0.73 17.16
C ALA A 56 -1.74 -2.07 16.70
N TRP A 57 -0.91 -2.95 16.14
CA TRP A 57 -1.24 -4.32 15.75
C TRP A 57 -0.26 -5.28 16.41
N PRO A 58 -0.34 -5.47 17.74
CA PRO A 58 0.45 -6.50 18.39
C PRO A 58 -0.02 -7.86 17.88
N ASP A 59 0.92 -8.68 17.42
CA ASP A 59 0.61 -10.07 17.09
C ASP A 59 0.07 -10.72 18.36
N ALA A 60 -1.22 -11.06 18.35
CA ALA A 60 -1.73 -12.01 19.31
C ALA A 60 -1.00 -13.32 19.02
N ARG A 61 -0.10 -13.73 19.91
CA ARG A 61 0.20 -15.16 20.04
C ARG A 61 -1.17 -15.82 20.11
N GLY A 62 -1.49 -16.64 19.12
CA GLY A 62 -2.61 -17.55 19.28
C GLY A 62 -2.44 -18.20 20.64
N ASP A 63 -3.41 -18.02 21.52
CA ASP A 63 -3.53 -18.87 22.69
C ASP A 63 -3.43 -20.32 22.18
N ASP A 64 -2.53 -21.09 22.80
CA ASP A 64 -2.38 -22.53 22.60
C ASP A 64 -3.73 -23.27 22.68
#